data_AF-A0A135UXE7-F1
#
_entry.id   AF-A0A135UXE7-F1
#
_cell.length_a   1.000
_cell.length_b   1.000
_cell.length_c   1.000
_cell.angle_alpha   90.00
_cell.angle_beta   90.00
_cell.angle_gamma   90.00
#
_symmetry.space_group_name_H-M   'P 1'
#
loop_
_entity.id
_entity.type
_entity.pdbx_description
1 polymer ?
#
loop_
_entity_poly.entity_id
_entity_poly.type
_entity_poly.pdbx_seq_one_letter_code
_entity_poly.pdbx_strand_id
1 'polypeptide(L)'
;MYGQLYYVPLYFMDVKGFTPVQTGVALFPVMFTLVPASIITGRLVTVFNNYQWPIWAGWTLATVASGLMMLWDVETPTKAWAPTLVLLGLGHGSILNAQNMASHALCDKGDEAIAAA
;
A
#
# COMPACT_ATOMS: atom_id res chain seq x y z
N MET A 1 0.32 4.94 -5.54
CA MET A 1 -0.77 3.94 -5.42
C MET A 1 -1.43 3.64 -6.77
N TYR A 2 -2.12 4.60 -7.42
CA TYR A 2 -2.85 4.33 -8.67
C TYR A 2 -1.99 3.77 -9.82
N GLY A 3 -0.78 4.28 -10.04
CA GLY A 3 0.13 3.71 -11.04
C GLY A 3 0.36 2.21 -10.81
N GLN A 4 0.66 1.80 -9.58
CA GLN A 4 0.90 0.40 -9.25
C GLN A 4 -0.36 -0.46 -9.38
N LEU A 5 -1.54 0.11 -9.10
CA LEU A 5 -2.82 -0.58 -9.25
C LEU A 5 -3.07 -1.02 -10.70
N TYR A 6 -2.58 -0.26 -11.69
CA TYR A 6 -2.72 -0.59 -13.10
C TYR A 6 -1.50 -1.34 -13.65
N TYR A 7 -0.29 -0.89 -13.35
CA TYR A 7 0.93 -1.48 -13.93
C TYR A 7 1.26 -2.86 -13.39
N VAL A 8 0.97 -3.16 -12.13
CA VAL A 8 1.26 -4.49 -11.56
C VAL A 8 0.40 -5.59 -12.21
N PRO A 9 -0.94 -5.47 -12.33
CA PRO A 9 -1.73 -6.47 -13.04
C PRO A 9 -1.39 -6.53 -14.53
N LEU A 10 -1.12 -5.39 -15.18
CA LEU A 10 -0.64 -5.39 -16.57
C LEU A 10 0.66 -6.17 -16.73
N TYR A 11 1.63 -5.99 -15.82
CA TYR A 11 2.87 -6.76 -15.83
C TYR A 11 2.61 -8.27 -15.68
N PHE A 12 1.70 -8.68 -14.80
CA PHE A 12 1.37 -10.11 -14.66
C PHE A 12 0.64 -10.68 -15.87
N MET A 13 -0.27 -9.92 -16.49
CA MET A 13 -1.02 -10.40 -17.64
C MET A 13 -0.19 -10.38 -18.93
N ASP A 14 0.45 -9.25 -19.26
CA ASP A 14 1.13 -9.06 -20.54
C ASP A 14 2.57 -9.60 -20.54
N VAL A 15 3.31 -9.46 -19.43
CA VAL A 15 4.73 -9.88 -19.37
C VAL A 15 4.86 -11.31 -18.86
N LYS A 16 4.12 -11.68 -17.82
CA LYS A 16 4.15 -13.05 -17.27
C LYS A 16 3.17 -14.02 -17.91
N GLY A 17 2.24 -13.52 -18.75
CA GLY A 17 1.25 -14.36 -19.42
C GLY A 17 0.24 -14.99 -18.45
N PHE A 18 0.04 -14.41 -17.27
CA PHE A 18 -0.92 -14.95 -16.30
C PHE A 18 -2.35 -14.70 -16.76
N THR A 19 -3.21 -15.69 -16.55
CA THR A 19 -4.66 -15.49 -16.68
C THR A 19 -5.14 -14.44 -15.66
N PRO A 20 -6.31 -13.80 -15.89
CA PRO A 20 -6.86 -12.84 -14.93
C PRO A 20 -7.04 -13.43 -13.51
N VAL A 21 -7.41 -14.71 -13.42
CA VAL A 21 -7.55 -15.42 -12.14
C VAL A 21 -6.19 -15.58 -11.45
N GLN A 22 -5.15 -16.00 -12.18
CA GLN A 22 -3.80 -16.13 -11.64
C GLN A 22 -3.21 -14.77 -11.22
N THR A 23 -3.49 -13.71 -11.98
CA THR A 23 -3.10 -12.34 -11.63
C THR A 23 -3.77 -11.89 -10.33
N GLY A 24 -5.06 -12.21 -10.14
CA GLY A 24 -5.76 -11.96 -8.88
C GLY A 24 -5.09 -12.65 -7.69
N VAL A 25 -4.69 -13.92 -7.87
CA VAL A 25 -3.94 -14.66 -6.84
C VAL A 25 -2.55 -14.05 -6.60
N ALA A 26 -1.85 -13.60 -7.64
CA ALA A 26 -0.54 -12.96 -7.52
C ALA A 26 -0.61 -11.61 -6.78
N LEU A 27 -1.73 -10.90 -6.84
CA LEU A 27 -2.00 -9.66 -6.11
C LEU A 27 -2.44 -9.88 -4.65
N PHE A 28 -2.81 -11.11 -4.29
CA PHE A 28 -3.26 -11.46 -2.93
C PHE A 28 -2.32 -10.98 -1.81
N PRO A 29 -0.98 -11.08 -1.92
CA PRO A 29 -0.06 -10.61 -0.88
C PRO A 29 -0.22 -9.12 -0.57
N VAL A 30 -0.54 -8.28 -1.57
CA VAL A 30 -0.79 -6.85 -1.36
C VAL A 30 -2.02 -6.66 -0.49
N MET A 31 -3.14 -7.28 -0.86
CA MET A 31 -4.41 -7.12 -0.15
C MET A 31 -4.33 -7.70 1.27
N PHE A 32 -3.68 -8.86 1.40
CA PHE A 32 -3.51 -9.55 2.68
C PHE A 32 -2.68 -8.74 3.68
N THR A 33 -1.74 -7.92 3.21
CA THR A 33 -0.86 -7.12 4.08
C THR A 33 -1.37 -5.71 4.28
N LEU A 34 -2.08 -5.16 3.29
CA LEU A 34 -2.69 -3.83 3.35
C LEU A 34 -3.71 -3.73 4.49
N VAL A 35 -4.64 -4.68 4.61
CA VAL A 35 -5.71 -4.61 5.63
C VAL A 35 -5.14 -4.66 7.06
N PRO A 36 -4.28 -5.63 7.43
CA PRO A 36 -3.67 -5.66 8.76
C PRO A 36 -2.79 -4.44 9.04
N ALA A 37 -2.02 -3.97 8.04
CA ALA A 37 -1.19 -2.78 8.20
C ALA A 37 -2.03 -1.54 8.52
N SER A 38 -3.17 -1.36 7.85
CA SER A 38 -4.12 -0.28 8.15
C SER A 38 -4.64 -0.36 9.59
N ILE A 39 -5.02 -1.55 10.06
CA ILE A 39 -5.53 -1.77 11.43
C ILE A 39 -4.44 -1.46 12.47
N ILE A 40 -3.23 -2.00 12.27
CA ILE A 40 -2.10 -1.77 13.17
C ILE A 40 -1.76 -0.29 13.22
N THR A 41 -1.73 0.37 12.06
CA THR A 41 -1.44 1.80 11.96
C THR A 41 -2.47 2.62 12.73
N GLY A 42 -3.76 2.34 12.55
CA GLY A 42 -4.79 3.06 13.28
C GLY A 42 -4.65 2.91 14.79
N ARG A 43 -4.37 1.69 15.27
CA ARG A 43 -4.12 1.44 16.69
C ARG A 43 -2.88 2.16 17.20
N LEU A 44 -1.80 2.18 16.43
CA LEU A 44 -0.56 2.89 16.78
C LEU A 44 -0.81 4.39 16.91
N VAL A 45 -1.55 4.99 15.98
CA VAL A 45 -1.89 6.43 16.07
C VAL A 45 -2.72 6.71 17.31
N THR A 46 -3.74 5.90 17.63
CA THR A 46 -4.55 6.07 18.84
C THR A 46 -3.73 5.97 20.13
N VAL A 47 -2.77 5.04 20.20
CA VAL A 47 -1.97 4.81 21.42
C VAL A 47 -0.87 5.86 21.60
N PHE A 48 -0.15 6.18 20.52
CA PHE A 48 0.98 7.13 20.58
C PHE A 48 0.57 8.58 20.41
N ASN A 49 -0.71 8.84 20.08
CA ASN A 49 -1.26 10.15 19.76
C ASN A 49 -0.42 10.93 18.72
N ASN A 50 0.20 10.19 17.80
CA ASN A 50 1.10 10.75 16.80
C ASN A 50 0.91 10.03 15.47
N TYR A 51 0.40 10.75 14.48
CA TYR A 51 0.16 10.27 13.13
C TYR A 51 1.37 10.42 12.19
N GLN A 52 2.41 11.17 12.58
CA GLN A 52 3.55 11.46 11.71
C GLN A 52 4.46 10.23 11.52
N TRP A 53 4.71 9.47 12.59
CA TRP A 53 5.57 8.29 12.54
C TRP A 53 5.08 7.21 11.56
N PRO A 54 3.78 6.82 11.57
CA PRO A 54 3.28 5.85 10.60
C PRO A 54 3.28 6.37 9.16
N ILE A 55 3.08 7.69 8.95
CA ILE A 55 3.18 8.30 7.63
C ILE A 55 4.60 8.17 7.09
N TRP A 56 5.62 8.53 7.87
CA TRP A 56 7.01 8.43 7.45
C TRP A 56 7.43 6.98 7.20
N ALA A 57 7.04 6.05 8.08
CA ALA A 57 7.30 4.63 7.90
C ALA A 57 6.63 4.08 6.63
N GLY A 58 5.36 4.42 6.43
CA GLY A 58 4.59 4.01 5.26
C GLY A 58 5.18 4.53 3.94
N TRP A 59 5.55 5.81 3.88
CA TRP A 59 6.21 6.40 2.70
C TRP A 59 7.59 5.81 2.42
N THR A 60 8.36 5.51 3.46
CA THR A 60 9.66 4.84 3.30
C THR A 60 9.48 3.45 2.69
N LEU A 61 8.56 2.65 3.22
CA LEU A 61 8.23 1.33 2.68
C LEU A 61 7.71 1.40 1.24
N ALA A 62 6.80 2.33 0.94
CA ALA A 62 6.26 2.52 -0.40
C ALA A 62 7.34 2.94 -1.40
N THR A 63 8.30 3.78 -0.98
CA THR A 63 9.43 4.21 -1.82
C THR A 63 10.36 3.04 -2.11
N VAL A 64 10.72 2.26 -1.09
CA VAL A 64 11.55 1.06 -1.23
C VAL A 64 10.88 0.03 -2.14
N ALA A 65 9.59 -0.25 -1.93
CA ALA A 65 8.82 -1.15 -2.79
C ALA A 65 8.76 -0.67 -4.24
N SER A 66 8.61 0.64 -4.46
CA SER A 66 8.62 1.23 -5.81
C SER A 66 9.99 1.13 -6.48
N GLY A 67 11.08 1.31 -5.73
CA GLY A 67 12.44 1.08 -6.24
C GLY A 67 12.71 -0.39 -6.59
N LEU A 68 12.23 -1.31 -5.77
CA LEU A 68 12.30 -2.76 -6.04
C LEU A 68 11.51 -3.15 -7.30
N MET A 69 10.38 -2.50 -7.58
CA MET A 69 9.62 -2.72 -8.81
C MET A 69 10.36 -2.28 -10.07
N MET A 70 11.28 -1.30 -9.99
CA MET A 70 12.10 -0.91 -11.14
C MET A 70 13.10 -2.00 -11.57
N LEU A 71 13.38 -2.97 -10.68
CA LEU A 71 14.25 -4.10 -10.97
C LEU A 71 13.48 -5.29 -11.60
N TRP A 72 12.18 -5.16 -11.82
CA TRP A 72 11.39 -6.23 -12.41
C TRP A 72 11.61 -6.32 -13.91
N ASP A 73 12.06 -7.50 -14.33
CA ASP A 73 12.21 -7.92 -15.72
C ASP A 73 11.37 -9.17 -16.02
N VAL A 74 11.27 -9.56 -17.29
CA VAL A 74 10.50 -10.72 -17.76
C VAL A 74 10.84 -12.01 -16.99
N GLU A 75 12.11 -12.19 -16.62
CA GLU A 75 12.59 -13.38 -15.89
C GLU A 75 12.44 -13.30 -14.36
N THR A 76 11.86 -12.23 -13.82
CA THR A 76 11.79 -12.02 -12.35
C THR A 76 11.08 -13.19 -11.65
N PRO A 77 11.74 -13.91 -10.74
CA PRO A 77 11.13 -15.04 -10.06
C PRO A 77 10.10 -14.59 -9.03
N THR A 78 9.17 -15.49 -8.66
CA THR A 78 8.17 -15.27 -7.60
C THR A 78 8.76 -14.80 -6.28
N LYS A 79 9.96 -15.26 -5.95
CA LYS A 79 10.69 -14.88 -4.73
C LYS A 79 11.08 -13.40 -4.70
N ALA A 80 11.15 -12.72 -5.84
CA ALA A 80 11.52 -11.30 -5.91
C ALA A 80 10.29 -10.39 -5.93
N TRP A 81 9.26 -10.73 -6.71
CA TRP A 81 8.07 -9.88 -6.80
C TRP A 81 7.12 -10.04 -5.59
N ALA A 82 6.99 -11.23 -5.00
CA ALA A 82 6.05 -11.45 -3.89
C ALA A 82 6.39 -10.64 -2.62
N PRO A 83 7.65 -10.58 -2.14
CA PRO A 83 8.01 -9.73 -1.01
C PRO A 83 7.87 -8.24 -1.33
N THR A 84 8.15 -7.85 -2.57
CA THR A 84 7.96 -6.47 -3.04
C THR A 84 6.49 -6.05 -2.92
N LEU A 85 5.55 -6.94 -3.28
CA LEU A 85 4.12 -6.72 -3.11
C LEU A 85 3.67 -6.69 -1.64
N VAL A 86 4.30 -7.47 -0.76
CA VAL A 86 4.08 -7.41 0.69
C VAL A 86 4.50 -6.05 1.25
N LEU A 87 5.71 -5.58 0.92
CA LEU A 87 6.20 -4.26 1.34
C LEU A 87 5.28 -3.15 0.82
N LEU A 88 4.81 -3.30 -0.41
CA LEU A 88 3.86 -2.37 -1.02
C LEU A 88 2.54 -2.32 -0.27
N GLY A 89 1.95 -3.47 0.06
CA GLY A 89 0.70 -3.53 0.82
C GLY A 89 0.84 -2.94 2.22
N LEU A 90 1.92 -3.27 2.93
CA LEU A 90 2.23 -2.68 4.24
C LEU A 90 2.36 -1.16 4.16
N GLY A 91 3.12 -0.64 3.19
CA GLY A 91 3.32 0.80 2.99
C GLY A 91 2.01 1.53 2.70
N HIS A 92 1.23 1.05 1.72
CA HIS A 92 -0.05 1.69 1.37
C HIS A 92 -1.08 1.61 2.49
N GLY A 93 -1.17 0.48 3.20
CA GLY A 93 -2.10 0.34 4.33
C GLY A 93 -1.81 1.35 5.44
N SER A 94 -0.53 1.53 5.79
CA SER A 94 -0.12 2.53 6.77
C SER A 94 -0.39 3.97 6.32
N ILE A 95 -0.07 4.30 5.05
CA ILE A 95 -0.29 5.66 4.52
C ILE A 95 -1.79 5.99 4.50
N LEU A 96 -2.62 5.12 3.93
CA LEU A 96 -4.06 5.38 3.75
C LEU A 96 -4.75 5.64 5.09
N ASN A 97 -4.46 4.81 6.10
CA ASN A 97 -5.09 4.94 7.39
C ASN A 97 -4.58 6.18 8.16
N ALA A 98 -3.27 6.40 8.20
CA ALA A 98 -2.70 7.53 8.92
C ALA A 98 -3.04 8.88 8.27
N GLN A 99 -3.14 8.92 6.95
CA GLN A 99 -3.51 10.14 6.20
C GLN A 99 -4.97 10.51 6.41
N ASN A 100 -5.89 9.54 6.45
CA ASN A 100 -7.29 9.78 6.80
C ASN A 100 -7.41 10.36 8.23
N MET A 101 -6.68 9.80 9.21
CA MET A 101 -6.65 10.36 10.57
C MET A 101 -6.08 11.78 10.62
N ALA A 102 -5.04 12.07 9.82
CA ALA A 102 -4.48 13.40 9.72
C ALA A 102 -5.48 14.41 9.14
N SER A 103 -6.24 14.01 8.11
CA SER A 103 -7.32 14.84 7.55
C SER A 103 -8.36 15.19 8.61
N HIS A 104 -8.79 14.21 9.41
CA HIS A 104 -9.74 14.45 10.50
C HIS A 104 -9.15 15.34 11.62
N ALA A 105 -7.88 15.15 11.96
CA ALA A 105 -7.22 15.91 13.03
C ALA A 105 -6.95 17.38 12.66
N LEU A 106 -6.82 17.68 11.37
CA LEU A 106 -6.49 19.02 10.86
C LEU A 106 -7.71 19.80 10.37
N CYS A 107 -8.90 19.18 10.28
CA CYS A 107 -10.09 19.85 9.79
C CYS A 107 -10.64 20.87 10.80
N ASP A 108 -11.21 21.96 10.27
CA ASP A 108 -11.92 22.95 11.09
C ASP A 108 -13.29 22.43 11.49
N LYS A 109 -13.80 22.94 12.63
CA LYS A 109 -15.15 22.60 13.11
C LYS A 109 -16.20 23.02 12.08
N GLY A 110 -16.92 22.05 11.53
CA GLY A 110 -17.91 22.24 10.46
C GLY A 110 -17.54 21.53 9.15
N ASP A 111 -16.25 21.26 8.93
CA ASP A 111 -15.75 20.60 7.72
C ASP A 111 -15.49 19.09 7.92
N GLU A 112 -15.93 18.53 9.05
CA GLU A 112 -15.74 17.12 9.40
C GLU A 112 -16.31 16.17 8.33
N ALA A 113 -17.43 16.55 7.70
CA ALA A 113 -18.04 15.79 6.61
C ALA A 113 -17.18 15.79 5.33
N ILE A 114 -16.45 16.88 5.08
CA ILE A 114 -15.52 17.00 3.94
C ILE A 114 -14.24 16.21 4.23
N ALA A 115 -13.77 16.23 5.48
CA ALA A 115 -12.59 15.46 5.91
C ALA A 115 -12.83 13.94 5.93
N ALA A 116 -14.09 13.51 6.03
CA ALA A 116 -14.50 12.10 5.99
C ALA A 116 -14.67 11.54 4.57
N ALA A 117 -14.79 12.40 3.56
CA ALA A 117 -15.05 12.05 2.16
C ALA A 117 -13.77 11.66 1.42
#